data_AF-A0A925Z2B1-F1
#
_entry.id   AF-A0A925Z2B1-F1
#
_cell.length_a   1.000
_cell.length_b   1.000
_cell.length_c   1.000
_cell.angle_alpha   90.00
_cell.angle_beta   90.00
_cell.angle_gamma   90.00
#
_symmetry.space_group_name_H-M   'P 1'
#
loop_
_entity.id
_entity.type
_entity.pdbx_description
1 polymer ?
#
loop_
_entity_poly.entity_id
_entity_poly.type
_entity_poly.pdbx_seq_one_letter_code
_entity_poly.pdbx_strand_id
1 'polypeptide(L)'
;MAIKIYVPGDAAAVCVGADDVAREIANAARARSIEVEIVRNGSRGMLWLEPMIEVATAAGRIAYGPVSVQDLPGLFDAGFLDGAAHALHIGRPEDHPYLKGQTRLAFARCGITDPLSLDDYRAYDGFKGLERAIALGPVATVEEVLTSGLRGRGGAGFPTGIKWRTVAETKGDQKYIVCNADEGDSGTFADRMMMEGDPLCLIEGMTIAGLATGATKGYVYLRSEYPHAIVAMNAAIEVARDAGYLGPRIAGSAYAFDMEVRVGAGSYVCGEETALLESLEGKRGQVRAKPPLPAHQGLFCKPTVINNVISLASVPFIMAKGGAAYRDFGMGRSRGTMPIQLAGNIKHGGLFEVAFGITLGELVNDIG
;
A
#
# COMPACT_ATOMS: atom_id res chain seq x y z
N MET A 1 13.18 -0.89 29.36
CA MET A 1 12.49 -0.45 28.12
C MET A 1 12.54 -1.64 27.21
N ALA A 2 11.37 -2.12 26.76
CA ALA A 2 11.30 -3.31 25.93
C ALA A 2 12.12 -3.12 24.64
N ILE A 3 12.87 -4.15 24.26
CA ILE A 3 13.61 -4.16 22.99
C ILE A 3 12.60 -4.39 21.86
N LYS A 4 12.51 -3.46 20.92
CA LYS A 4 11.61 -3.60 19.77
C LYS A 4 12.21 -4.52 18.72
N ILE A 5 11.47 -5.55 18.36
CA ILE A 5 11.79 -6.52 17.31
C ILE A 5 10.67 -6.45 16.29
N TYR A 6 11.03 -6.35 15.01
CA TYR A 6 10.11 -6.29 13.89
C TYR A 6 10.13 -7.65 13.20
N VAL A 7 8.96 -8.29 13.10
CA VAL A 7 8.79 -9.56 12.40
C VAL A 7 7.64 -9.39 11.41
N PRO A 8 7.89 -9.43 10.10
CA PRO A 8 6.87 -9.10 9.12
C PRO A 8 5.58 -9.94 9.25
N GLY A 9 4.43 -9.29 9.12
CA GLY A 9 3.08 -9.87 9.08
C GLY A 9 2.49 -9.98 7.67
N ASP A 10 3.23 -9.55 6.64
CA ASP A 10 2.85 -9.70 5.23
C ASP A 10 2.68 -11.18 4.86
N ALA A 11 1.71 -11.50 4.01
CA ALA A 11 1.40 -12.87 3.62
C ALA A 11 2.62 -13.62 3.01
N ALA A 12 3.52 -12.91 2.31
CA ALA A 12 4.73 -13.49 1.77
C ALA A 12 5.78 -13.84 2.84
N ALA A 13 5.77 -13.17 3.99
CA ALA A 13 6.62 -13.54 5.13
C ALA A 13 5.97 -14.64 5.97
N VAL A 14 4.65 -14.56 6.17
CA VAL A 14 3.87 -15.59 6.88
C VAL A 14 4.00 -16.94 6.17
N CYS A 15 3.95 -16.98 4.83
CA CYS A 15 4.04 -18.24 4.08
C CYS A 15 5.39 -18.95 4.20
N VAL A 16 6.46 -18.24 4.59
CA VAL A 16 7.81 -18.78 4.84
C VAL A 16 8.15 -18.86 6.34
N GLY A 17 7.15 -18.75 7.23
CA GLY A 17 7.29 -19.08 8.64
C GLY A 17 7.41 -17.90 9.61
N ALA A 18 7.11 -16.66 9.19
CA ALA A 18 7.25 -15.48 10.06
C ALA A 18 6.41 -15.54 11.36
N ASP A 19 5.23 -16.16 11.34
CA ASP A 19 4.41 -16.33 12.54
C ASP A 19 5.07 -17.27 13.57
N ASP A 20 5.70 -18.34 13.10
CA ASP A 20 6.41 -19.28 13.95
C ASP A 20 7.66 -18.62 14.54
N VAL A 21 8.38 -17.84 13.73
CA VAL A 21 9.53 -17.02 14.16
C VAL A 21 9.11 -16.01 15.24
N ALA A 22 8.03 -15.26 15.03
CA ALA A 22 7.53 -14.29 16.01
C ALA A 22 7.17 -14.97 17.34
N ARG A 23 6.46 -16.11 17.27
CA ARG A 23 6.07 -16.87 18.47
C ARG A 23 7.29 -17.40 19.21
N GLU A 24 8.28 -17.91 18.50
CA GLU A 24 9.47 -18.47 19.14
C GLU A 24 10.41 -17.39 19.70
N ILE A 25 10.52 -16.22 19.05
CA ILE A 25 11.21 -15.05 19.64
C ILE A 25 10.57 -14.69 20.98
N ALA A 26 9.24 -14.65 21.06
CA ALA A 26 8.53 -14.36 22.31
C ALA A 26 8.79 -15.43 23.39
N ASN A 27 8.80 -16.71 23.03
CA ASN A 27 9.13 -17.81 23.95
C ASN A 27 10.57 -17.71 24.47
N ALA A 28 11.53 -17.53 23.56
CA ALA A 28 12.95 -17.45 23.85
C ALA A 28 13.30 -16.23 24.72
N ALA A 29 12.65 -15.08 24.48
CA ALA A 29 12.80 -13.89 25.30
C ALA A 29 12.24 -14.11 26.72
N ARG A 30 11.04 -14.69 26.85
CA ARG A 30 10.45 -15.06 28.15
C ARG A 30 11.35 -16.01 28.94
N ALA A 31 11.86 -17.06 28.30
CA ALA A 31 12.75 -18.03 28.94
C ALA A 31 14.04 -17.40 29.47
N ARG A 32 14.52 -16.33 28.81
CA ARG A 32 15.71 -15.56 29.19
C ARG A 32 15.40 -14.37 30.10
N SER A 33 14.14 -14.17 30.49
CA SER A 33 13.68 -13.00 31.27
C SER A 33 14.03 -11.66 30.59
N ILE A 34 13.96 -11.61 29.26
CA ILE A 34 14.19 -10.41 28.45
C ILE A 34 12.84 -9.81 28.05
N GLU A 35 12.68 -8.51 28.25
CA GLU A 35 11.50 -7.76 27.84
C GLU A 35 11.62 -7.35 26.37
N VAL A 36 10.73 -7.87 25.51
CA VAL A 36 10.70 -7.56 24.07
C VAL A 36 9.30 -7.11 23.64
N GLU A 37 9.24 -6.18 22.71
CA GLU A 37 8.03 -5.76 22.00
C GLU A 37 8.15 -6.26 20.55
N ILE A 38 7.26 -7.18 20.15
CA ILE A 38 7.27 -7.70 18.78
C ILE A 38 6.26 -6.92 17.95
N VAL A 39 6.76 -6.11 17.03
CA VAL A 39 5.96 -5.37 16.05
C VAL A 39 5.78 -6.22 14.80
N ARG A 40 4.53 -6.45 14.40
CA ARG A 40 4.19 -7.15 13.16
C ARG A 40 4.12 -6.17 11.99
N ASN A 41 5.28 -5.68 11.56
CA ASN A 41 5.38 -4.72 10.45
C ASN A 41 4.98 -5.34 9.10
N GLY A 42 4.81 -4.51 8.06
CA GLY A 42 4.73 -5.02 6.68
C GLY A 42 6.05 -5.66 6.21
N SER A 43 6.10 -6.18 4.98
CA SER A 43 7.38 -6.59 4.36
C SER A 43 8.11 -5.39 3.73
N ARG A 44 9.44 -5.42 3.79
CA ARG A 44 10.31 -4.48 3.05
C ARG A 44 10.29 -4.74 1.55
N GLY A 45 9.85 -5.92 1.10
CA GLY A 45 9.78 -6.29 -0.31
C GLY A 45 11.04 -6.97 -0.86
N MET A 46 11.94 -7.45 0.00
CA MET A 46 13.08 -8.31 -0.37
C MET A 46 12.73 -9.76 -0.09
N LEU A 47 11.88 -10.37 -0.93
CA LEU A 47 11.17 -11.60 -0.57
C LEU A 47 12.08 -12.83 -0.40
N TRP A 48 13.29 -12.82 -0.98
CA TRP A 48 14.29 -13.87 -0.78
C TRP A 48 14.96 -13.84 0.60
N LEU A 49 14.76 -12.75 1.37
CA LEU A 49 15.25 -12.61 2.75
C LEU A 49 14.14 -12.84 3.78
N GLU A 50 12.90 -13.07 3.35
CA GLU A 50 11.79 -13.32 4.29
C GLU A 50 11.87 -14.75 4.88
N PRO A 51 11.60 -14.94 6.19
CA PRO A 51 11.30 -13.94 7.20
C PRO A 51 12.53 -13.07 7.53
N MET A 52 12.45 -11.77 7.26
CA MET A 52 13.51 -10.82 7.54
C MET A 52 13.16 -10.08 8.83
N ILE A 53 13.76 -10.49 9.94
CA ILE A 53 13.54 -9.82 11.22
C ILE A 53 14.43 -8.59 11.32
N GLU A 54 13.96 -7.57 12.03
CA GLU A 54 14.78 -6.41 12.37
C GLU A 54 14.72 -6.13 13.87
N VAL A 55 15.78 -5.56 14.42
CA VAL A 55 15.83 -5.14 15.84
C VAL A 55 16.16 -3.66 15.92
N ALA A 56 15.47 -2.94 16.80
CA ALA A 56 15.79 -1.55 17.08
C ALA A 56 17.05 -1.47 17.95
N THR A 57 18.07 -0.76 17.46
CA THR A 57 19.31 -0.47 18.19
C THR A 57 19.56 1.03 18.24
N ALA A 58 20.58 1.46 18.98
CA ALA A 58 21.04 2.86 18.99
C ALA A 58 21.51 3.36 17.61
N ALA A 59 21.92 2.46 16.70
CA ALA A 59 22.34 2.77 15.34
C ALA A 59 21.19 2.73 14.32
N GLY A 60 19.96 2.53 14.78
CA GLY A 60 18.77 2.28 13.95
C GLY A 60 18.42 0.79 13.89
N ARG A 61 17.57 0.42 12.93
CA ARG A 61 17.16 -0.98 12.74
C ARG A 61 18.28 -1.79 12.09
N ILE A 62 18.56 -2.97 12.64
CA ILE A 62 19.50 -3.96 12.10
C ILE A 62 18.72 -5.20 11.68
N ALA A 63 18.95 -5.68 10.46
CA ALA A 63 18.22 -6.78 9.84
C ALA A 63 18.99 -8.11 9.88
N TYR A 64 18.22 -9.19 9.99
CA TYR A 64 18.68 -10.57 9.85
C TYR A 64 17.71 -11.34 8.95
N GLY A 65 18.21 -12.14 8.02
CA GLY A 65 17.34 -12.93 7.14
C GLY A 65 18.07 -13.77 6.11
N PRO A 66 17.41 -14.80 5.56
CA PRO A 66 16.11 -15.33 6.00
C PRO A 66 16.25 -16.11 7.32
N VAL A 67 15.36 -15.84 8.29
CA VAL A 67 15.39 -16.47 9.62
C VAL A 67 14.37 -17.60 9.69
N SER A 68 14.82 -18.77 10.12
CA SER A 68 13.96 -19.88 10.53
C SER A 68 13.91 -20.01 12.06
N VAL A 69 12.97 -20.82 12.57
CA VAL A 69 12.87 -21.11 14.01
C VAL A 69 14.16 -21.75 14.54
N GLN A 70 14.85 -22.55 13.72
CA GLN A 70 16.08 -23.25 14.08
C GLN A 70 17.28 -22.31 14.27
N ASP A 71 17.26 -21.12 13.66
CA ASP A 71 18.34 -20.13 13.75
C ASP A 71 18.26 -19.30 15.04
N LEU A 72 17.09 -19.25 15.67
CA LEU A 72 16.83 -18.37 16.82
C LEU A 72 17.76 -18.61 18.01
N PRO A 73 18.03 -19.87 18.46
CA PRO A 73 18.98 -20.08 19.55
C PRO A 73 20.35 -19.44 19.26
N GLY A 74 20.88 -19.64 18.05
CA GLY A 74 22.16 -19.07 17.62
C GLY A 74 22.13 -17.54 17.53
N LEU A 75 21.02 -16.95 17.06
CA LEU A 75 20.83 -15.51 17.04
C LEU A 75 20.82 -14.92 18.46
N PHE A 76 20.07 -15.51 19.39
CA PHE A 76 20.04 -15.08 20.79
C PHE A 76 21.42 -15.19 21.45
N ASP A 77 22.14 -16.29 21.23
CA ASP A 77 23.47 -16.52 21.78
C ASP A 77 24.51 -15.55 21.19
N ALA A 78 24.35 -15.17 19.92
CA ALA A 78 25.19 -14.17 19.26
C ALA A 78 24.90 -12.73 19.71
N GLY A 79 23.82 -12.50 20.46
CA GLY A 79 23.42 -11.15 20.90
C GLY A 79 22.72 -10.34 19.82
N PHE A 80 21.90 -10.98 18.96
CA PHE A 80 21.20 -10.26 17.89
C PHE A 80 20.34 -9.10 18.42
N LEU A 81 19.87 -9.16 19.67
CA LEU A 81 19.10 -8.09 20.31
C LEU A 81 19.85 -6.75 20.38
N ASP A 82 21.17 -6.79 20.37
CA ASP A 82 22.04 -5.61 20.35
C ASP A 82 22.54 -5.25 18.93
N GLY A 83 22.03 -5.94 17.90
CA GLY A 83 22.50 -5.80 16.51
C GLY A 83 23.84 -6.48 16.25
N ALA A 84 24.20 -7.50 17.02
CA ALA A 84 25.49 -8.18 16.90
C ALA A 84 25.63 -9.01 15.61
N ALA A 85 26.88 -9.35 15.28
CA ALA A 85 27.20 -10.14 14.08
C ALA A 85 26.64 -11.57 14.17
N HIS A 86 26.10 -12.05 13.06
CA HIS A 86 25.60 -13.42 12.87
C HIS A 86 25.72 -13.80 11.39
N ALA A 87 25.69 -15.08 11.04
CA ALA A 87 25.73 -15.51 9.63
C ALA A 87 24.58 -14.93 8.79
N LEU A 88 23.44 -14.66 9.42
CA LEU A 88 22.25 -14.06 8.81
C LEU A 88 22.23 -12.52 8.90
N HIS A 89 23.27 -11.89 9.44
CA HIS A 89 23.31 -10.44 9.63
C HIS A 89 23.39 -9.70 8.28
N ILE A 90 22.40 -8.88 8.00
CA ILE A 90 22.33 -8.04 6.79
C ILE A 90 22.89 -6.63 7.08
N GLY A 91 22.71 -6.15 8.31
CA GLY A 91 23.05 -4.77 8.71
C GLY A 91 21.85 -3.85 8.62
N ARG A 92 22.08 -2.55 8.40
CA ARG A 92 20.97 -1.58 8.26
C ARG A 92 20.21 -1.85 6.95
N PRO A 93 18.91 -2.15 6.98
CA PRO A 93 18.16 -2.47 5.76
C PRO A 93 18.20 -1.33 4.73
N GLU A 94 18.15 -0.07 5.17
CA GLU A 94 18.23 1.10 4.28
C GLU A 94 19.58 1.22 3.53
N ASP A 95 20.63 0.58 4.04
CA ASP A 95 21.95 0.56 3.39
C ASP A 95 22.07 -0.62 2.40
N HIS A 96 21.14 -1.58 2.42
CA HIS A 96 21.14 -2.71 1.49
C HIS A 96 20.92 -2.21 0.04
N PRO A 97 21.77 -2.60 -0.94
CA PRO A 97 21.72 -2.05 -2.30
C PRO A 97 20.34 -2.14 -2.96
N TYR A 98 19.61 -3.22 -2.72
CA TYR A 98 18.27 -3.43 -3.27
C TYR A 98 17.23 -2.42 -2.77
N LEU A 99 17.32 -1.97 -1.51
CA LEU A 99 16.43 -0.93 -0.97
C LEU A 99 16.96 0.47 -1.29
N LYS A 100 18.26 0.68 -1.13
CA LYS A 100 18.92 1.97 -1.37
C LYS A 100 18.81 2.44 -2.82
N GLY A 101 18.77 1.51 -3.77
CA GLY A 101 18.61 1.79 -5.20
C GLY A 101 17.19 2.20 -5.61
N GLN A 102 16.21 2.14 -4.70
CA GLN A 102 14.82 2.47 -4.99
C GLN A 102 14.51 3.96 -4.85
N THR A 103 13.42 4.37 -5.48
CA THR A 103 12.75 5.66 -5.28
C THR A 103 11.37 5.37 -4.70
N ARG A 104 11.29 5.05 -3.39
CA ARG A 104 10.02 4.67 -2.75
C ARG A 104 9.18 5.91 -2.44
N LEU A 105 8.21 6.26 -3.29
CA LEU A 105 7.26 7.34 -3.06
C LEU A 105 5.97 6.80 -2.44
N ALA A 106 5.36 5.80 -3.09
CA ALA A 106 4.15 5.15 -2.58
C ALA A 106 4.49 4.19 -1.43
N PHE A 107 5.57 3.41 -1.57
CA PHE A 107 5.97 2.39 -0.59
C PHE A 107 6.93 2.91 0.50
N ALA A 108 6.95 4.23 0.73
CA ALA A 108 7.88 4.87 1.67
C ALA A 108 7.79 4.32 3.11
N ARG A 109 6.65 3.75 3.52
CA ARG A 109 6.40 3.18 4.86
C ARG A 109 6.29 1.66 4.89
N CYS A 110 6.08 1.01 3.75
CA CYS A 110 5.90 -0.44 3.70
C CYS A 110 7.16 -1.15 4.21
N GLY A 111 6.98 -1.94 5.27
CA GLY A 111 8.05 -2.64 5.97
C GLY A 111 8.67 -1.90 7.15
N ILE A 112 8.34 -0.62 7.34
CA ILE A 112 8.84 0.20 8.44
C ILE A 112 7.85 0.22 9.60
N THR A 113 6.59 0.51 9.30
CA THR A 113 5.55 0.78 10.31
C THR A 113 4.82 -0.50 10.75
N ASP A 114 4.22 -0.45 11.94
CA ASP A 114 3.04 -1.29 12.23
C ASP A 114 1.87 -0.83 11.32
N PRO A 115 1.34 -1.69 10.44
CA PRO A 115 0.32 -1.30 9.46
C PRO A 115 -0.98 -0.72 10.07
N LEU A 116 -1.25 -0.98 11.35
CA LEU A 116 -2.45 -0.51 12.06
C LEU A 116 -2.17 0.63 13.04
N SER A 117 -0.91 1.05 13.19
CA SER A 117 -0.54 2.16 14.09
C SER A 117 -0.72 3.51 13.43
N LEU A 118 -1.69 4.29 13.90
CA LEU A 118 -1.87 5.69 13.48
C LEU A 118 -0.67 6.56 13.86
N ASP A 119 -0.03 6.27 14.99
CA ASP A 119 1.12 7.04 15.46
C ASP A 119 2.34 6.79 14.58
N ASP A 120 2.59 5.54 14.18
CA ASP A 120 3.62 5.22 13.19
C ASP A 120 3.29 5.91 11.86
N TYR A 121 2.06 5.75 11.37
CA TYR A 121 1.64 6.35 10.10
C TYR A 121 1.89 7.87 10.07
N ARG A 122 1.47 8.59 11.12
CA ARG A 122 1.70 10.04 11.27
C ARG A 122 3.18 10.40 11.42
N ALA A 123 3.95 9.62 12.18
CA ALA A 123 5.39 9.84 12.36
C ALA A 123 6.16 9.80 11.03
N TYR A 124 5.65 9.04 10.05
CA TYR A 124 6.20 8.93 8.70
C TYR A 124 5.37 9.67 7.64
N ASP A 125 4.99 10.92 7.96
CA ASP A 125 4.30 11.87 7.08
C ASP A 125 2.85 11.49 6.69
N GLY A 126 2.26 10.47 7.31
CA GLY A 126 0.87 10.09 7.09
C GLY A 126 -0.12 11.21 7.46
N PHE A 127 -1.23 11.29 6.72
CA PHE A 127 -2.28 12.32 6.80
C PHE A 127 -1.89 13.75 6.42
N LYS A 128 -0.60 14.06 6.22
CA LYS A 128 -0.19 15.38 5.72
C LYS A 128 -0.79 15.71 4.36
N GLY A 129 -0.97 14.69 3.51
CA GLY A 129 -1.62 14.85 2.21
C GLY A 129 -3.09 15.21 2.36
N LEU A 130 -3.81 14.50 3.23
CA LEU A 130 -5.20 14.77 3.56
C LEU A 130 -5.41 16.15 4.18
N GLU A 131 -4.59 16.53 5.16
CA GLU A 131 -4.62 17.86 5.78
C GLU A 131 -4.48 18.97 4.73
N ARG A 132 -3.53 18.84 3.80
CA ARG A 132 -3.36 19.79 2.70
C ARG A 132 -4.55 19.76 1.73
N ALA A 133 -5.11 18.59 1.41
CA ALA A 133 -6.28 18.48 0.54
C ALA A 133 -7.52 19.17 1.14
N ILE A 134 -7.74 19.03 2.46
CA ILE A 134 -8.80 19.73 3.20
C ILE A 134 -8.60 21.24 3.13
N ALA A 135 -7.37 21.72 3.35
CA ALA A 135 -7.06 23.15 3.33
C ALA A 135 -7.20 23.79 1.93
N LEU A 136 -6.82 23.06 0.87
CA LEU A 136 -6.92 23.52 -0.51
C LEU A 136 -8.35 23.44 -1.07
N GLY A 137 -9.12 22.46 -0.61
CA GLY A 137 -10.46 22.16 -1.11
C GLY A 137 -10.48 21.34 -2.41
N PRO A 138 -11.69 20.95 -2.87
CA PRO A 138 -11.87 19.93 -3.91
C PRO A 138 -11.25 20.29 -5.27
N VAL A 139 -11.53 21.50 -5.77
CA VAL A 139 -11.08 21.94 -7.10
C VAL A 139 -9.55 21.98 -7.18
N ALA A 140 -8.90 22.60 -6.19
CA ALA A 140 -7.44 22.68 -6.13
C ALA A 140 -6.80 21.30 -5.95
N THR A 141 -7.45 20.38 -5.22
CA THR A 141 -6.99 18.98 -5.10
C THR A 141 -6.97 18.27 -6.46
N VAL A 142 -8.01 18.43 -7.28
CA VAL A 142 -8.04 17.86 -8.65
C VAL A 142 -6.92 18.45 -9.51
N GLU A 143 -6.68 19.76 -9.45
CA GLU A 143 -5.61 20.43 -10.20
C GLU A 143 -4.21 19.99 -9.76
N GLU A 144 -4.02 19.68 -8.47
CA GLU A 144 -2.74 19.16 -7.97
C GLU A 144 -2.45 17.76 -8.55
N VAL A 145 -3.46 16.89 -8.57
CA VAL A 145 -3.35 15.53 -9.16
C VAL A 145 -3.14 15.62 -10.68
N LEU A 146 -3.76 16.57 -11.38
CA LEU A 146 -3.47 16.84 -12.79
C LEU A 146 -2.03 17.30 -12.99
N THR A 147 -1.56 18.23 -12.17
CA THR A 147 -0.20 18.79 -12.24
C THR A 147 0.86 17.71 -12.03
N SER A 148 0.56 16.71 -11.19
CA SER A 148 1.44 15.56 -10.96
C SER A 148 1.71 14.71 -12.19
N GLY A 149 0.81 14.74 -13.19
CA GLY A 149 0.88 13.85 -14.33
C GLY A 149 0.66 12.37 -13.97
N LEU A 150 0.06 12.07 -12.81
CA LEU A 150 -0.29 10.72 -12.41
C LEU A 150 -1.21 10.06 -13.46
N ARG A 151 -0.86 8.82 -13.80
CA ARG A 151 -1.62 7.98 -14.73
C ARG A 151 -2.02 6.70 -14.01
N GLY A 152 -3.15 6.12 -14.42
CA GLY A 152 -3.66 4.89 -13.85
C GLY A 152 -2.61 3.76 -13.88
N ARG A 153 -2.33 3.20 -12.71
CA ARG A 153 -1.32 2.15 -12.48
C ARG A 153 -1.82 0.72 -12.71
N GLY A 154 -3.13 0.53 -12.93
CA GLY A 154 -3.73 -0.74 -13.37
C GLY A 154 -3.56 -1.02 -14.87
N GLY A 155 -2.45 -0.62 -15.50
CA GLY A 155 -2.13 -0.93 -16.89
C GLY A 155 -2.61 0.08 -17.95
N ALA A 156 -3.87 0.51 -17.94
CA ALA A 156 -4.43 1.35 -19.03
C ALA A 156 -3.80 2.76 -19.15
N GLY A 157 -3.13 3.25 -18.09
CA GLY A 157 -2.37 4.49 -18.14
C GLY A 157 -3.21 5.75 -18.45
N PHE A 158 -4.50 5.76 -18.14
CA PHE A 158 -5.34 6.97 -18.33
C PHE A 158 -4.97 8.04 -17.28
N PRO A 159 -4.90 9.35 -17.63
CA PRO A 159 -4.57 10.41 -16.67
C PRO A 159 -5.58 10.47 -15.51
N THR A 160 -5.09 10.29 -14.28
CA THR A 160 -5.96 10.17 -13.09
C THR A 160 -6.70 11.47 -12.82
N GLY A 161 -6.01 12.61 -12.91
CA GLY A 161 -6.63 13.92 -12.68
C GLY A 161 -7.74 14.26 -13.67
N ILE A 162 -7.64 13.82 -14.93
CA ILE A 162 -8.71 14.02 -15.93
C ILE A 162 -9.94 13.20 -15.55
N LYS A 163 -9.74 11.93 -15.15
CA LYS A 163 -10.81 11.06 -14.67
C LYS A 163 -11.54 11.69 -13.48
N TRP A 164 -10.80 12.24 -12.53
CA TRP A 164 -11.37 12.90 -11.34
C TRP A 164 -12.14 14.17 -11.70
N ARG A 165 -11.58 15.01 -12.58
CA ARG A 165 -12.26 16.20 -13.09
C ARG A 165 -13.61 15.86 -13.72
N THR A 166 -13.67 14.83 -14.57
CA THR A 166 -14.92 14.38 -15.19
C THR A 166 -15.97 13.98 -14.16
N VAL A 167 -15.59 13.25 -13.10
CA VAL A 167 -16.52 12.86 -12.04
C VAL A 167 -16.93 14.07 -11.19
N ALA A 168 -16.01 14.98 -10.90
CA ALA A 168 -16.28 16.21 -10.15
C ALA A 168 -17.30 17.11 -10.86
N GLU A 169 -17.16 17.28 -12.18
CA GLU A 169 -18.03 18.10 -13.02
C GLU A 169 -19.38 17.43 -13.34
N THR A 170 -19.44 16.10 -13.30
CA THR A 170 -20.70 15.37 -13.53
C THR A 170 -21.65 15.55 -12.35
N LYS A 171 -22.88 15.99 -12.62
CA LYS A 171 -23.94 16.14 -11.61
C LYS A 171 -24.42 14.78 -11.12
N GLY A 172 -24.54 14.65 -9.80
CA GLY A 172 -25.10 13.49 -9.12
C GLY A 172 -25.38 13.84 -7.66
N ASP A 173 -26.53 13.38 -7.16
CA ASP A 173 -26.91 13.40 -5.74
C ASP A 173 -25.98 12.55 -4.86
N GLN A 174 -25.42 11.49 -5.46
CA GLN A 174 -24.40 10.63 -4.88
C GLN A 174 -23.30 10.38 -5.91
N LYS A 175 -22.05 10.29 -5.44
CA LYS A 175 -20.89 9.86 -6.22
C LYS A 175 -20.10 8.82 -5.44
N TYR A 176 -19.32 8.01 -6.13
CA TYR A 176 -18.57 6.91 -5.51
C TYR A 176 -17.09 6.93 -5.87
N ILE A 177 -16.28 6.47 -4.91
CA ILE A 177 -14.89 6.07 -5.16
C ILE A 177 -14.83 4.55 -5.12
N VAL A 178 -14.31 3.94 -6.17
CA VAL A 178 -14.08 2.50 -6.24
C VAL A 178 -12.60 2.26 -6.44
N CYS A 179 -12.01 1.58 -5.46
CA CYS A 179 -10.68 1.03 -5.56
C CYS A 179 -10.77 -0.38 -6.15
N ASN A 180 -10.13 -0.57 -7.30
CA ASN A 180 -9.95 -1.88 -7.91
C ASN A 180 -8.71 -2.54 -7.30
N ALA A 181 -8.95 -3.53 -6.45
CA ALA A 181 -7.95 -4.34 -5.76
C ALA A 181 -8.12 -5.84 -6.11
N ASP A 182 -8.56 -6.13 -7.33
CA ASP A 182 -8.73 -7.51 -7.81
C ASP A 182 -7.39 -8.17 -8.17
N GLU A 183 -6.33 -7.38 -8.45
CA GLU A 183 -4.94 -7.78 -8.77
C GLU A 183 -4.80 -9.24 -9.23
N GLY A 184 -5.50 -9.57 -10.33
CA GLY A 184 -5.68 -10.94 -10.79
C GLY A 184 -4.55 -11.45 -11.68
N ASP A 185 -3.66 -10.56 -12.13
CA ASP A 185 -2.53 -10.89 -12.98
C ASP A 185 -1.48 -11.70 -12.21
N SER A 186 -0.91 -12.72 -12.86
CA SER A 186 0.20 -13.45 -12.25
C SER A 186 1.46 -12.57 -12.17
N GLY A 187 2.20 -12.67 -11.08
CA GLY A 187 3.45 -11.94 -10.88
C GLY A 187 3.27 -10.54 -10.30
N THR A 188 2.03 -10.12 -10.03
CA THR A 188 1.73 -8.85 -9.34
C THR A 188 1.38 -9.10 -7.87
N PHE A 189 1.81 -8.19 -7.02
CA PHE A 189 1.58 -8.23 -5.57
C PHE A 189 1.77 -6.86 -4.90
N ALA A 190 1.85 -5.77 -5.68
CA ALA A 190 2.07 -4.45 -5.12
C ALA A 190 0.78 -3.95 -4.44
N ASP A 191 -0.39 -4.21 -5.04
CA ASP A 191 -1.67 -3.88 -4.44
C ASP A 191 -1.82 -4.63 -3.11
N ARG A 192 -1.51 -5.93 -3.11
CA ARG A 192 -1.48 -6.76 -1.90
C ARG A 192 -0.60 -6.16 -0.80
N MET A 193 0.66 -5.89 -1.12
CA MET A 193 1.63 -5.36 -0.16
C MET A 193 1.22 -3.98 0.38
N MET A 194 0.58 -3.14 -0.43
CA MET A 194 0.07 -1.85 0.03
C MET A 194 -1.07 -2.03 1.04
N MET A 195 -2.03 -2.92 0.75
CA MET A 195 -3.17 -3.20 1.62
C MET A 195 -2.78 -3.94 2.92
N GLU A 196 -1.72 -4.75 2.89
CA GLU A 196 -1.24 -5.47 4.08
C GLU A 196 -0.24 -4.62 4.90
N GLY A 197 0.63 -3.85 4.23
CA GLY A 197 1.78 -3.19 4.85
C GLY A 197 1.64 -1.69 5.09
N ASP A 198 0.72 -1.00 4.42
CA ASP A 198 0.42 0.44 4.63
C ASP A 198 -1.06 0.77 4.28
N PRO A 199 -2.05 0.07 4.86
CA PRO A 199 -3.47 0.23 4.49
C PRO A 199 -4.01 1.64 4.73
N LEU A 200 -3.48 2.35 5.73
CA LEU A 200 -3.83 3.74 6.02
C LEU A 200 -3.49 4.69 4.86
N CYS A 201 -2.46 4.39 4.07
CA CYS A 201 -2.13 5.14 2.84
C CYS A 201 -3.22 4.99 1.76
N LEU A 202 -3.76 3.78 1.57
CA LEU A 202 -4.87 3.58 0.65
C LEU A 202 -6.13 4.31 1.12
N ILE A 203 -6.43 4.23 2.42
CA ILE A 203 -7.56 4.94 3.04
C ILE A 203 -7.42 6.45 2.85
N GLU A 204 -6.23 7.01 3.11
CA GLU A 204 -5.95 8.43 2.89
C GLU A 204 -6.16 8.81 1.42
N GLY A 205 -5.61 8.04 0.48
CA GLY A 205 -5.75 8.29 -0.95
C GLY A 205 -7.20 8.26 -1.44
N MET A 206 -8.00 7.30 -0.95
CA MET A 206 -9.44 7.24 -1.25
C MET A 206 -10.23 8.38 -0.63
N THR A 207 -9.86 8.80 0.57
CA THR A 207 -10.49 9.93 1.27
C THR A 207 -10.23 11.24 0.53
N ILE A 208 -8.98 11.46 0.08
CA ILE A 208 -8.62 12.61 -0.78
C ILE A 208 -9.41 12.57 -2.10
N ALA A 209 -9.55 11.39 -2.73
CA ALA A 209 -10.33 11.24 -3.95
C ALA A 209 -11.82 11.57 -3.73
N GLY A 210 -12.38 11.13 -2.60
CA GLY A 210 -13.74 11.44 -2.17
C GLY A 210 -13.95 12.95 -2.04
N LEU A 211 -13.08 13.60 -1.27
CA LEU A 211 -13.06 15.06 -1.10
C LEU A 211 -12.95 15.78 -2.46
N ALA A 212 -12.01 15.39 -3.31
CA ALA A 212 -11.73 16.03 -4.59
C ALA A 212 -12.92 15.99 -5.57
N THR A 213 -13.71 14.91 -5.52
CA THR A 213 -14.80 14.68 -6.48
C THR A 213 -16.20 14.92 -5.92
N GLY A 214 -16.32 15.10 -4.61
CA GLY A 214 -17.59 15.21 -3.88
C GLY A 214 -18.27 13.87 -3.64
N ALA A 215 -17.53 12.76 -3.69
CA ALA A 215 -18.03 11.44 -3.32
C ALA A 215 -17.94 11.23 -1.81
N THR A 216 -18.98 10.65 -1.21
CA THR A 216 -19.09 10.43 0.24
C THR A 216 -19.00 8.95 0.63
N LYS A 217 -18.96 8.03 -0.35
CA LYS A 217 -18.87 6.59 -0.13
C LYS A 217 -17.83 5.94 -1.06
N GLY A 218 -16.98 5.12 -0.46
CA GLY A 218 -15.94 4.34 -1.11
C GLY A 218 -16.16 2.83 -1.03
N TYR A 219 -15.67 2.10 -2.02
CA TYR A 219 -15.59 0.64 -2.00
C TYR A 219 -14.19 0.18 -2.39
N VAL A 220 -13.61 -0.73 -1.62
CA VAL A 220 -12.44 -1.50 -2.04
C VAL A 220 -12.93 -2.85 -2.53
N TYR A 221 -12.96 -3.06 -3.84
CA TYR A 221 -13.29 -4.37 -4.41
C TYR A 221 -12.02 -5.22 -4.41
N LEU A 222 -11.96 -6.16 -3.48
CA LEU A 222 -10.75 -6.91 -3.12
C LEU A 222 -10.96 -8.39 -3.46
N ARG A 223 -10.04 -8.98 -4.23
CA ARG A 223 -10.12 -10.39 -4.62
C ARG A 223 -10.22 -11.34 -3.42
N SER A 224 -10.93 -12.45 -3.59
CA SER A 224 -11.09 -13.49 -2.56
C SER A 224 -9.79 -14.15 -2.12
N GLU A 225 -8.78 -14.15 -2.99
CA GLU A 225 -7.51 -14.85 -2.80
C GLU A 225 -6.53 -14.10 -1.90
N TYR A 226 -6.87 -12.88 -1.46
CA TYR A 226 -6.06 -12.08 -0.52
C TYR A 226 -6.72 -11.97 0.87
N PRO A 227 -6.88 -13.08 1.62
CA PRO A 227 -7.51 -13.05 2.94
C PRO A 227 -6.78 -12.15 3.94
N HIS A 228 -5.44 -12.09 3.87
CA HIS A 228 -4.63 -11.23 4.74
C HIS A 228 -4.92 -9.74 4.48
N ALA A 229 -4.94 -9.32 3.21
CA ALA A 229 -5.32 -7.96 2.84
C ALA A 229 -6.76 -7.62 3.24
N ILE A 230 -7.71 -8.56 3.15
CA ILE A 230 -9.09 -8.36 3.62
C ILE A 230 -9.11 -8.07 5.13
N VAL A 231 -8.41 -8.86 5.93
CA VAL A 231 -8.32 -8.67 7.38
C VAL A 231 -7.66 -7.33 7.71
N ALA A 232 -6.50 -7.04 7.11
CA ALA A 232 -5.75 -5.81 7.33
C ALA A 232 -6.55 -4.56 6.96
N MET A 233 -7.19 -4.54 5.79
CA MET A 233 -7.99 -3.40 5.35
C MET A 233 -9.22 -3.17 6.22
N ASN A 234 -9.94 -4.22 6.62
CA ASN A 234 -11.10 -4.04 7.51
C ASN A 234 -10.65 -3.49 8.88
N ALA A 235 -9.58 -4.02 9.45
CA ALA A 235 -9.03 -3.50 10.71
C ALA A 235 -8.59 -2.03 10.58
N ALA A 236 -7.88 -1.68 9.50
CA ALA A 236 -7.43 -0.30 9.27
C ALA A 236 -8.60 0.68 9.02
N ILE A 237 -9.68 0.23 8.37
CA ILE A 237 -10.91 1.04 8.20
C ILE A 237 -11.54 1.36 9.56
N GLU A 238 -11.65 0.38 10.46
CA GLU A 238 -12.16 0.63 11.81
C GLU A 238 -11.25 1.60 12.58
N VAL A 239 -9.94 1.37 12.56
CA VAL A 239 -8.95 2.28 13.19
C VAL A 239 -9.07 3.71 12.66
N ALA A 240 -9.17 3.89 11.33
CA ALA A 240 -9.31 5.20 10.71
C ALA A 240 -10.66 5.86 11.03
N ARG A 241 -11.75 5.07 11.10
CA ARG A 241 -13.08 5.56 11.47
C ARG A 241 -13.13 6.01 12.93
N ASP A 242 -12.60 5.21 13.84
CA ASP A 242 -12.54 5.52 15.28
C ASP A 242 -11.70 6.78 15.56
N ALA A 243 -10.63 7.00 14.78
CA ALA A 243 -9.81 8.20 14.86
C ALA A 243 -10.39 9.42 14.12
N GLY A 244 -11.56 9.29 13.49
CA GLY A 244 -12.25 10.39 12.80
C GLY A 244 -11.68 10.74 11.43
N TYR A 245 -10.88 9.87 10.81
CA TYR A 245 -10.41 10.02 9.42
C TYR A 245 -11.39 9.46 8.38
N LEU A 246 -12.41 8.73 8.82
CA LEU A 246 -13.57 8.32 8.02
C LEU A 246 -14.88 8.72 8.75
N GLY A 247 -15.97 8.78 8.01
CA GLY A 247 -17.30 9.09 8.50
C GLY A 247 -17.80 10.50 8.11
N PRO A 248 -18.66 11.13 8.93
CA PRO A 248 -19.39 12.34 8.54
C PRO A 248 -18.58 13.63 8.59
N ARG A 249 -17.43 13.65 9.28
CA ARG A 249 -16.54 14.82 9.41
C ARG A 249 -15.09 14.39 9.49
N ILE A 250 -14.48 14.18 8.32
CA ILE A 250 -13.09 13.74 8.18
C ILE A 250 -12.17 14.75 8.86
N ALA A 251 -11.36 14.31 9.83
CA ALA A 251 -10.43 15.13 10.61
C ALA A 251 -11.07 16.40 11.19
N GLY A 252 -12.37 16.35 11.56
CA GLY A 252 -13.12 17.49 12.07
C GLY A 252 -13.50 18.54 11.02
N SER A 253 -13.24 18.30 9.74
CA SER A 253 -13.61 19.19 8.63
C SER A 253 -15.11 19.12 8.29
N ALA A 254 -15.53 19.90 7.29
CA ALA A 254 -16.89 19.87 6.74
C ALA A 254 -17.11 18.72 5.72
N TYR A 255 -16.08 17.95 5.39
CA TYR A 255 -16.15 16.88 4.39
C TYR A 255 -16.51 15.54 5.03
N ALA A 256 -17.30 14.73 4.31
CA ALA A 256 -17.70 13.39 4.71
C ALA A 256 -17.20 12.36 3.69
N PHE A 257 -16.67 11.25 4.18
CA PHE A 257 -16.29 10.10 3.36
C PHE A 257 -16.22 8.86 4.24
N ASP A 258 -16.88 7.78 3.84
CA ASP A 258 -16.76 6.47 4.49
C ASP A 258 -16.50 5.40 3.43
N MET A 259 -15.98 4.25 3.82
CA MET A 259 -15.64 3.17 2.91
C MET A 259 -15.84 1.79 3.52
N GLU A 260 -15.97 0.78 2.67
CA GLU A 260 -16.03 -0.62 3.07
C GLU A 260 -15.29 -1.51 2.06
N VAL A 261 -14.84 -2.68 2.53
CA VAL A 261 -14.30 -3.73 1.67
C VAL A 261 -15.44 -4.56 1.11
N ARG A 262 -15.37 -4.89 -0.18
CA ARG A 262 -16.21 -5.89 -0.83
C ARG A 262 -15.33 -7.00 -1.38
N VAL A 263 -15.57 -8.21 -0.91
CA VAL A 263 -14.80 -9.38 -1.30
C VAL A 263 -15.35 -9.91 -2.63
N GLY A 264 -14.46 -10.07 -3.61
CA GLY A 264 -14.75 -10.69 -4.89
C GLY A 264 -15.02 -12.20 -4.75
N ALA A 265 -15.32 -12.85 -5.87
CA ALA A 265 -15.69 -14.27 -5.90
C ALA A 265 -14.88 -15.08 -6.93
N GLY A 266 -13.56 -14.84 -7.01
CA GLY A 266 -12.63 -15.62 -7.82
C GLY A 266 -12.76 -15.46 -9.34
N SER A 267 -13.15 -14.28 -9.83
CA SER A 267 -13.29 -14.02 -11.27
C SER A 267 -12.30 -12.97 -11.76
N TYR A 268 -11.29 -13.41 -12.52
CA TYR A 268 -10.31 -12.52 -13.16
C TYR A 268 -10.94 -11.40 -14.01
N VAL A 269 -12.08 -11.68 -14.63
CA VAL A 269 -12.81 -10.69 -15.45
C VAL A 269 -13.28 -9.50 -14.61
N CYS A 270 -13.52 -9.69 -13.30
CA CYS A 270 -13.87 -8.59 -12.39
C CYS A 270 -12.72 -7.59 -12.16
N GLY A 271 -11.50 -7.85 -12.66
CA GLY A 271 -10.47 -6.83 -12.79
C GLY A 271 -10.80 -5.76 -13.83
N GLU A 272 -11.70 -6.03 -14.79
CA GLU A 272 -12.23 -5.03 -15.72
C GLU A 272 -13.22 -4.10 -15.02
N GLU A 273 -13.06 -2.79 -15.22
CA GLU A 273 -13.75 -1.77 -14.42
C GLU A 273 -15.29 -1.88 -14.43
N THR A 274 -15.93 -2.32 -15.51
CA THR A 274 -17.40 -2.45 -15.58
C THR A 274 -17.92 -3.79 -15.08
N ALA A 275 -17.17 -4.88 -15.28
CA ALA A 275 -17.48 -6.16 -14.67
C ALA A 275 -17.37 -6.09 -13.14
N LEU A 276 -16.38 -5.34 -12.64
CA LEU A 276 -16.23 -5.00 -11.22
C LEU A 276 -17.49 -4.32 -10.68
N LEU A 277 -18.02 -3.33 -11.40
CA LEU A 277 -19.25 -2.63 -11.01
C LEU A 277 -20.46 -3.56 -10.97
N GLU A 278 -20.63 -4.43 -11.97
CA GLU A 278 -21.69 -5.44 -11.95
C GLU A 278 -21.59 -6.33 -10.70
N SER A 279 -20.38 -6.75 -10.34
CA SER A 279 -20.16 -7.58 -9.14
C SER A 279 -20.47 -6.82 -7.84
N LEU A 280 -20.07 -5.55 -7.73
CA LEU A 280 -20.42 -4.68 -6.60
C LEU A 280 -21.94 -4.49 -6.44
N GLU A 281 -22.67 -4.49 -7.56
CA GLU A 281 -24.13 -4.41 -7.61
C GLU A 281 -24.83 -5.76 -7.33
N GLY A 282 -24.07 -6.82 -7.03
CA GLY A 282 -24.59 -8.16 -6.75
C GLY A 282 -25.00 -8.95 -7.99
N LYS A 283 -24.56 -8.53 -9.18
CA LYS A 283 -24.82 -9.21 -10.45
C LYS A 283 -23.62 -10.06 -10.87
N ARG A 284 -23.78 -10.79 -11.97
CA ARG A 284 -22.67 -11.52 -12.61
C ARG A 284 -21.68 -10.52 -13.19
N GLY A 285 -20.38 -10.74 -12.99
CA GLY A 285 -19.31 -9.88 -13.53
C GLY A 285 -19.19 -9.94 -15.05
N GLN A 286 -20.14 -9.31 -15.75
CA GLN A 286 -20.14 -9.17 -17.20
C GLN A 286 -19.69 -7.75 -17.58
N VAL A 287 -18.81 -7.66 -18.57
CA VAL A 287 -18.36 -6.36 -19.09
C VAL A 287 -19.55 -5.63 -19.71
N ARG A 288 -19.74 -4.36 -19.31
CA ARG A 288 -20.76 -3.47 -19.89
C ARG A 288 -20.26 -2.90 -21.21
N ALA A 289 -21.17 -2.68 -22.16
CA ALA A 289 -20.85 -1.92 -23.36
C ALA A 289 -20.47 -0.47 -22.98
N LYS A 290 -19.44 0.08 -23.63
CA LYS A 290 -19.04 1.49 -23.53
C LYS A 290 -19.30 2.14 -24.89
N PRO A 291 -20.00 3.29 -24.98
CA PRO A 291 -20.53 4.15 -23.90
C PRO A 291 -21.77 3.58 -23.17
N PRO A 292 -22.12 4.09 -21.95
CA PRO A 292 -21.52 5.24 -21.25
C PRO A 292 -20.26 4.90 -20.43
N LEU A 293 -19.42 5.93 -20.16
CA LEU A 293 -18.24 5.80 -19.30
C LEU A 293 -18.65 5.74 -17.81
N PRO A 294 -17.97 4.94 -16.98
CA PRO A 294 -18.23 4.89 -15.53
C PRO A 294 -18.13 6.24 -14.81
N ALA A 295 -17.31 7.16 -15.33
CA ALA A 295 -17.18 8.51 -14.80
C ALA A 295 -18.50 9.31 -14.87
N HIS A 296 -19.40 8.96 -15.80
CA HIS A 296 -20.74 9.54 -15.90
C HIS A 296 -21.80 8.64 -15.27
N GLN A 297 -21.76 7.34 -15.58
CA GLN A 297 -22.74 6.34 -15.11
C GLN A 297 -22.00 5.04 -14.75
N GLY A 298 -21.50 4.96 -13.53
CA GLY A 298 -20.76 3.83 -12.99
C GLY A 298 -21.59 3.00 -12.01
N LEU A 299 -21.15 2.96 -10.76
CA LEU A 299 -21.79 2.20 -9.68
C LEU A 299 -23.20 2.73 -9.42
N PHE A 300 -24.20 1.85 -9.48
CA PHE A 300 -25.62 2.23 -9.32
C PHE A 300 -26.06 3.37 -10.26
N CYS A 301 -25.47 3.41 -11.46
CA CYS A 301 -25.66 4.47 -12.45
C CYS A 301 -25.28 5.89 -11.96
N LYS A 302 -24.42 6.00 -10.95
CA LYS A 302 -23.91 7.27 -10.42
C LYS A 302 -22.49 7.59 -10.93
N PRO A 303 -22.09 8.86 -10.98
CA PRO A 303 -20.72 9.23 -11.33
C PRO A 303 -19.72 8.55 -10.39
N THR A 304 -18.79 7.79 -10.95
CA THR A 304 -17.90 6.92 -10.16
C THR A 304 -16.45 7.08 -10.60
N VAL A 305 -15.58 7.37 -9.64
CA VAL A 305 -14.13 7.24 -9.82
C VAL A 305 -13.78 5.77 -9.66
N ILE A 306 -13.11 5.18 -10.66
CA ILE A 306 -12.51 3.84 -10.54
C ILE A 306 -11.01 3.97 -10.73
N ASN A 307 -10.24 3.60 -9.72
CA ASN A 307 -8.78 3.61 -9.75
C ASN A 307 -8.20 2.34 -9.12
N ASN A 308 -7.05 1.89 -9.61
CA ASN A 308 -6.28 0.81 -8.97
C ASN A 308 -5.65 1.30 -7.65
N VAL A 309 -5.33 0.37 -6.74
CA VAL A 309 -4.72 0.61 -5.42
C VAL A 309 -3.53 1.55 -5.50
N ILE A 310 -2.49 1.25 -6.30
CA ILE A 310 -1.28 2.09 -6.38
C ILE A 310 -1.58 3.49 -6.93
N SER A 311 -2.59 3.62 -7.79
CA SER A 311 -3.02 4.94 -8.26
C SER A 311 -3.52 5.80 -7.11
N LEU A 312 -4.31 5.23 -6.20
CA LEU A 312 -4.85 5.92 -5.03
C LEU A 312 -3.77 6.12 -3.96
N ALA A 313 -2.93 5.11 -3.70
CA ALA A 313 -1.83 5.19 -2.73
C ALA A 313 -0.71 6.16 -3.13
N SER A 314 -0.65 6.58 -4.41
CA SER A 314 0.26 7.65 -4.84
C SER A 314 -0.24 9.06 -4.47
N VAL A 315 -1.55 9.21 -4.22
CA VAL A 315 -2.19 10.52 -3.99
C VAL A 315 -1.72 11.18 -2.69
N PRO A 316 -1.58 10.48 -1.55
CA PRO A 316 -1.08 11.09 -0.31
C PRO A 316 0.28 11.77 -0.50
N PHE A 317 1.23 11.14 -1.20
CA PHE A 317 2.53 11.75 -1.50
C PHE A 317 2.39 13.00 -2.38
N ILE A 318 1.60 12.91 -3.45
CA ILE A 318 1.31 14.04 -4.36
C ILE A 318 0.76 15.22 -3.56
N MET A 319 -0.19 14.96 -2.66
CA MET A 319 -0.78 16.01 -1.84
C MET A 319 0.18 16.53 -0.77
N ALA A 320 1.01 15.68 -0.16
CA ALA A 320 1.93 16.11 0.89
C ALA A 320 3.13 16.91 0.37
N LYS A 321 3.68 16.53 -0.79
CA LYS A 321 4.91 17.13 -1.36
C LYS A 321 4.65 18.05 -2.55
N GLY A 322 3.46 17.97 -3.14
CA GLY A 322 3.04 18.76 -4.28
C GLY A 322 3.12 18.01 -5.61
N GLY A 323 2.23 18.36 -6.54
CA GLY A 323 2.11 17.72 -7.85
C GLY A 323 3.40 17.83 -8.66
N ALA A 324 4.04 19.00 -8.66
CA ALA A 324 5.32 19.18 -9.35
C ALA A 324 6.40 18.22 -8.85
N ALA A 325 6.51 18.02 -7.53
CA ALA A 325 7.51 17.12 -6.94
C ALA A 325 7.34 15.67 -7.42
N TYR A 326 6.11 15.19 -7.59
CA TYR A 326 5.86 13.87 -8.17
C TYR A 326 6.16 13.82 -9.68
N ARG A 327 5.81 14.89 -10.41
CA ARG A 327 6.02 14.99 -11.86
C ARG A 327 7.50 14.98 -12.25
N ASP A 328 8.36 15.48 -11.38
CA ASP A 328 9.80 15.59 -11.64
C ASP A 328 10.49 14.21 -11.65
N PHE A 329 9.81 13.15 -11.20
CA PHE A 329 10.23 11.77 -11.41
C PHE A 329 9.72 11.19 -12.74
N GLY A 330 10.50 10.26 -13.29
CA GLY A 330 10.16 9.52 -14.51
C GLY A 330 10.62 10.22 -15.79
N MET A 331 10.06 9.83 -16.94
CA MET A 331 10.48 10.34 -18.25
C MET A 331 9.30 10.55 -19.20
N GLY A 332 9.43 11.52 -20.11
CA GLY A 332 8.45 11.79 -21.16
C GLY A 332 7.04 12.05 -20.62
N ARG A 333 6.09 11.15 -20.90
CA ARG A 333 4.71 11.19 -20.38
C ARG A 333 4.46 10.20 -19.23
N SER A 334 5.46 9.43 -18.85
CA SER A 334 5.41 8.47 -17.73
C SER A 334 6.07 9.12 -16.53
N ARG A 335 5.27 9.88 -15.78
CA ARG A 335 5.72 10.64 -14.61
C ARG A 335 5.49 9.86 -13.32
N GLY A 336 6.28 10.17 -12.30
CA GLY A 336 6.29 9.48 -11.02
C GLY A 336 7.08 8.17 -11.04
N THR A 337 6.77 7.32 -10.08
CA THR A 337 7.38 6.02 -9.87
C THR A 337 6.41 4.87 -10.14
N MET A 338 6.96 3.67 -10.30
CA MET A 338 6.23 2.42 -10.41
C MET A 338 6.83 1.41 -9.43
N PRO A 339 6.03 0.78 -8.54
CA PRO A 339 6.49 -0.34 -7.73
C PRO A 339 6.58 -1.57 -8.63
N ILE A 340 7.75 -1.88 -9.18
CA ILE A 340 7.92 -3.02 -10.08
C ILE A 340 7.99 -4.31 -9.25
N GLN A 341 7.30 -5.36 -9.72
CA GLN A 341 7.25 -6.66 -9.05
C GLN A 341 8.14 -7.66 -9.80
N LEU A 342 9.22 -8.09 -9.16
CA LEU A 342 10.14 -9.09 -9.67
C LEU A 342 9.67 -10.47 -9.20
N ALA A 343 9.18 -11.28 -10.13
CA ALA A 343 8.47 -12.53 -9.84
C ALA A 343 8.88 -13.68 -10.78
N GLY A 344 8.51 -14.91 -10.42
CA GLY A 344 8.77 -16.10 -11.22
C GLY A 344 10.14 -16.72 -10.92
N ASN A 345 10.84 -17.17 -11.96
CA ASN A 345 12.19 -17.71 -11.82
C ASN A 345 13.22 -16.57 -11.78
N ILE A 346 13.39 -16.00 -10.59
CA ILE A 346 14.25 -14.85 -10.31
C ILE A 346 14.93 -15.06 -8.94
N LYS A 347 16.19 -14.63 -8.80
CA LYS A 347 17.00 -14.97 -7.62
C LYS A 347 16.66 -14.07 -6.44
N HIS A 348 16.50 -12.78 -6.70
CA HIS A 348 16.17 -11.74 -5.74
C HIS A 348 14.82 -11.11 -6.10
N GLY A 349 13.76 -11.91 -5.96
CA GLY A 349 12.38 -11.48 -6.22
C GLY A 349 11.82 -10.55 -5.14
N GLY A 350 10.85 -9.71 -5.53
CA GLY A 350 10.19 -8.79 -4.62
C GLY A 350 9.79 -7.47 -5.25
N LEU A 351 9.72 -6.42 -4.44
CA LEU A 351 9.22 -5.11 -4.85
C LEU A 351 10.36 -4.10 -5.02
N PHE A 352 10.44 -3.51 -6.20
CA PHE A 352 11.42 -2.49 -6.54
C PHE A 352 10.72 -1.23 -7.08
N GLU A 353 10.48 -0.23 -6.22
CA GLU A 353 9.88 1.03 -6.65
C GLU A 353 10.92 1.97 -7.25
N VAL A 354 10.70 2.40 -8.49
CA VAL A 354 11.66 3.25 -9.21
C VAL A 354 10.94 4.20 -10.16
N ALA A 355 11.60 5.32 -10.46
CA ALA A 355 11.14 6.24 -11.49
C ALA A 355 11.08 5.55 -12.86
N PHE A 356 10.10 5.92 -13.69
CA PHE A 356 10.05 5.41 -15.07
C PHE A 356 11.33 5.76 -15.84
N GLY A 357 11.90 4.77 -16.51
CA GLY A 357 13.09 4.92 -17.36
C GLY A 357 14.12 3.82 -17.19
N ILE A 358 14.05 3.06 -16.09
CA ILE A 358 14.84 1.84 -15.93
C ILE A 358 14.49 0.81 -17.02
N THR A 359 15.48 0.07 -17.49
CA THR A 359 15.29 -0.99 -18.46
C THR A 359 14.93 -2.33 -17.78
N LEU A 360 14.26 -3.20 -18.52
CA LEU A 360 14.04 -4.59 -18.07
C LEU A 360 15.36 -5.34 -17.84
N GLY A 361 16.39 -5.03 -18.64
CA GLY A 361 17.71 -5.64 -18.50
C GLY A 361 18.36 -5.33 -17.15
N GLU A 362 18.30 -4.08 -16.70
CA GLU A 362 18.79 -3.67 -15.37
C GLU A 362 17.98 -4.36 -14.26
N LEU A 363 16.65 -4.38 -14.37
CA LEU A 363 15.77 -5.01 -13.39
C LEU A 363 16.03 -6.51 -13.22
N VAL A 364 16.27 -7.23 -14.31
CA VAL A 364 16.42 -8.69 -14.27
C VAL A 364 17.87 -9.12 -14.00
N ASN A 365 18.86 -8.47 -14.62
CA ASN A 365 20.25 -8.94 -14.55
C ASN A 365 21.05 -8.32 -13.40
N ASP A 366 20.72 -7.09 -13.00
CA ASP A 366 21.49 -6.35 -12.00
C ASP A 366 20.80 -6.32 -10.63
N ILE A 367 19.47 -6.32 -10.61
CA ILE A 367 18.66 -6.22 -9.38
C ILE A 367 18.11 -7.58 -8.93
N GLY A 368 17.54 -8.36 -9.86
CA GLY A 368 16.80 -9.61 -9.61
C GLY A 368 17.61 -10.87 -9.35
#